data_AF-A0A353NA26-F1
#
_entry.id   AF-A0A353NA26-F1
#
_cell.length_a   1.000
_cell.length_b   1.000
_cell.length_c   1.000
_cell.angle_alpha   90.00
_cell.angle_beta   90.00
_cell.angle_gamma   90.00
#
_symmetry.space_group_name_H-M   'P 1'
#
loop_
_entity.id
_entity.type
_entity.pdbx_description
1 polymer ?
#
loop_
_entity_poly.entity_id
_entity_poly.type
_entity_poly.pdbx_seq_one_letter_code
_entity_poly.pdbx_strand_id
1 'polypeptide(L)'
;LGFYLFSYPLYQKLIITFLGLMILSLLSTALFYLLAQAYWYQDKKFQFWPRARTHLTILGALFFLIKAGDHYISRYSMLYEEKILLTGVDFTAHHLRIFGNNILTIIAIASACLLICSLFRKHPLRLIFTGLGLWLGSLVLLTLVVPPIVEALMVKPNQFIVEEEYLDHHIQYTRLGFGLDRIKEQAYELNLNADLSTIDKSHPSLTNLRIWDWRPLLPAYNQLQSFRSYYTFYDLDIDRYPTPSGQKQVMIAARELEAGKAENSWLNLHLTYTHGYGLAMNEVSQANSVGQPLFLVKDLPPVVSPALPELKLVRPEIYFGERQNTYSIVRTKEKEFDYPAGAGKTMTTTYQGRDGISLRRFLTRILFAAKLQESNLILSGYIKDESRILLHCNIKERVSKLAPFLGLDSDPYLVVADGRLFWMIDAYTTSRYFPYAK
;
A
#
# COMPACT_ATOMS: atom_id res chain seq x y z
N LEU A 1 -11.26 19.88 7.44
CA LEU A 1 -10.35 18.74 7.17
C LEU A 1 -11.08 17.54 6.54
N GLY A 2 -12.11 16.96 7.17
CA GLY A 2 -12.79 15.76 6.65
C GLY A 2 -13.30 15.83 5.20
N PHE A 3 -13.86 16.96 4.76
CA PHE A 3 -14.25 17.17 3.36
C PHE A 3 -13.07 16.98 2.40
N TYR A 4 -11.93 17.59 2.70
CA TYR A 4 -10.74 17.58 1.87
C TYR A 4 -10.07 16.20 1.83
N LEU A 5 -10.02 15.48 2.95
CA LEU A 5 -9.40 14.16 3.02
C LEU A 5 -10.25 13.06 2.39
N PHE A 6 -11.58 13.13 2.56
CA PHE A 6 -12.47 12.00 2.26
C PHE A 6 -13.49 12.32 1.17
N SER A 7 -14.24 13.42 1.31
CA SER A 7 -15.36 13.73 0.41
C SER A 7 -14.91 14.21 -0.97
N TYR A 8 -13.92 15.11 -1.02
CA TYR A 8 -13.43 15.70 -2.26
C TYR A 8 -12.82 14.64 -3.21
N PRO A 9 -11.91 13.75 -2.77
CA PRO A 9 -11.37 12.71 -3.64
C PRO A 9 -12.45 11.77 -4.18
N LEU A 10 -13.47 11.47 -3.37
CA LEU A 10 -14.62 10.68 -3.78
C LEU A 10 -15.43 11.41 -4.86
N TYR A 11 -15.81 12.67 -4.64
CA TYR A 11 -16.54 13.46 -5.63
C TYR A 11 -15.75 13.62 -6.94
N GLN A 12 -14.45 13.89 -6.85
CA GLN A 12 -13.56 13.97 -8.01
C GLN A 12 -13.54 12.65 -8.78
N LYS A 13 -13.42 11.50 -8.09
CA LYS A 13 -13.43 10.19 -8.73
C LYS A 13 -14.76 9.89 -9.40
N LEU A 14 -15.89 10.23 -8.76
CA LEU A 14 -17.22 10.07 -9.34
C LEU A 14 -17.39 10.92 -10.60
N ILE A 15 -17.06 12.21 -10.54
CA ILE A 15 -17.19 13.12 -11.70
C ILE A 15 -16.32 12.64 -12.87
N ILE A 16 -15.06 12.28 -12.64
CA ILE A 16 -14.18 11.77 -13.72
C ILE A 16 -14.77 10.48 -14.33
N THR A 17 -15.29 9.58 -13.50
CA THR A 17 -15.89 8.31 -13.97
C THR A 17 -17.15 8.58 -14.80
N PHE A 18 -18.07 9.41 -14.31
CA PHE A 18 -19.29 9.77 -15.03
C PHE A 18 -19.00 10.56 -16.31
N LEU A 19 -18.02 11.46 -16.29
CA LEU A 19 -17.59 12.18 -17.47
C LEU A 19 -17.02 11.23 -18.54
N GLY A 20 -16.20 10.25 -18.13
CA GLY A 20 -15.67 9.22 -19.02
C GLY A 20 -16.77 8.35 -19.64
N LEU A 21 -17.74 7.89 -18.84
CA LEU A 21 -18.91 7.15 -19.32
C LEU A 21 -19.78 8.00 -20.25
N MET A 22 -19.94 9.29 -19.98
CA MET A 22 -20.70 10.20 -20.84
C MET A 22 -20.01 10.48 -22.17
N ILE A 23 -18.70 10.68 -22.18
CA ILE A 23 -17.94 10.83 -23.42
C ILE A 23 -18.04 9.55 -24.24
N LEU A 24 -17.86 8.38 -23.62
CA LEU A 24 -18.00 7.09 -24.30
C LEU A 24 -19.41 6.92 -24.88
N SER A 25 -20.45 7.17 -24.08
CA SER A 25 -21.85 7.10 -24.52
C SER A 25 -22.12 8.05 -25.68
N LEU A 26 -21.65 9.30 -25.61
CA LEU A 26 -21.85 10.31 -26.65
C LEU A 26 -21.12 9.93 -27.95
N LEU A 27 -19.88 9.42 -27.86
CA LEU A 27 -19.12 8.97 -29.03
C LEU A 27 -19.72 7.70 -29.65
N SER A 28 -20.10 6.71 -28.83
CA SER A 28 -20.73 5.47 -29.31
C SER A 28 -22.07 5.73 -29.97
N THR A 29 -22.91 6.60 -29.39
CA THR A 29 -24.21 6.97 -29.99
C THR A 29 -24.03 7.81 -31.25
N ALA A 30 -23.08 8.75 -31.27
CA ALA A 30 -22.76 9.52 -32.47
C ALA A 30 -22.24 8.62 -33.61
N LEU A 31 -21.34 7.68 -33.30
CA LEU A 31 -20.80 6.70 -34.25
C LEU A 31 -21.91 5.79 -34.78
N PHE A 32 -22.78 5.28 -33.92
CA PHE A 32 -23.92 4.47 -34.32
C PHE A 32 -24.81 5.22 -35.32
N TYR A 33 -25.16 6.48 -35.04
CA TYR A 33 -25.98 7.28 -35.95
C TYR A 33 -25.27 7.64 -37.25
N LEU A 34 -23.95 7.78 -37.23
CA LEU A 34 -23.14 7.98 -38.44
C LEU A 34 -23.17 6.72 -39.32
N LEU A 35 -22.93 5.54 -38.73
CA LEU A 35 -22.95 4.25 -39.44
C LEU A 35 -24.35 3.89 -39.95
N ALA A 36 -25.39 4.19 -39.17
CA ALA A 36 -26.78 4.01 -39.57
C ALA A 36 -27.25 5.01 -40.64
N GLN A 37 -26.37 5.92 -41.10
CA GLN A 37 -26.68 6.98 -42.06
C GLN A 37 -27.93 7.78 -41.66
N ALA A 38 -28.06 8.09 -40.36
CA ALA A 38 -29.18 8.85 -39.79
C ALA A 38 -29.16 10.35 -40.14
N TYR A 39 -28.61 10.69 -41.32
CA TYR A 39 -28.47 12.01 -41.88
C TYR A 39 -28.86 12.00 -43.36
N TRP A 40 -29.40 13.11 -43.87
CA TRP A 40 -29.63 13.31 -45.29
C TRP A 40 -29.29 14.74 -45.70
N TYR A 41 -29.05 14.93 -46.99
CA TYR A 41 -28.71 16.23 -47.58
C TYR A 41 -29.84 16.68 -48.49
N GLN A 42 -30.48 17.81 -48.16
CA GLN A 42 -31.56 18.38 -48.95
C GLN A 42 -31.40 19.91 -48.98
N ASP A 43 -31.46 20.52 -50.17
CA ASP A 43 -31.37 21.98 -50.39
C ASP A 43 -30.16 22.66 -49.73
N LYS A 44 -28.97 22.08 -49.87
CA LYS A 44 -27.72 22.54 -49.22
C LYS A 44 -27.77 22.58 -47.68
N LYS A 45 -28.75 21.89 -47.07
CA LYS A 45 -28.90 21.79 -45.61
C LYS A 45 -28.69 20.35 -45.18
N PHE A 46 -27.78 20.18 -44.22
CA PHE A 46 -27.55 18.91 -43.56
C PHE A 46 -28.62 18.70 -42.49
N GLN A 47 -29.40 17.62 -42.60
CA GLN A 47 -30.47 17.29 -41.66
C GLN A 47 -30.23 15.92 -41.03
N PHE A 48 -30.54 15.81 -39.75
CA PHE A 48 -30.47 14.56 -38.98
C PHE A 48 -31.86 14.05 -38.66
N TRP A 49 -31.97 12.75 -38.40
CA TRP A 49 -33.18 12.17 -37.83
C TRP A 49 -33.58 12.89 -36.54
N PRO A 50 -34.84 13.34 -36.38
CA PRO A 50 -35.27 14.11 -35.20
C PRO A 50 -34.99 13.42 -33.87
N ARG A 51 -35.15 12.08 -33.82
CA ARG A 51 -34.85 11.27 -32.63
C ARG A 51 -33.36 11.22 -32.31
N ALA A 52 -32.51 11.03 -33.32
CA ALA A 52 -31.05 11.02 -33.16
C ALA A 52 -30.55 12.39 -32.66
N ARG A 53 -31.07 13.47 -33.24
CA ARG A 53 -30.78 14.84 -32.78
C ARG A 53 -31.20 15.05 -31.33
N THR A 54 -32.40 14.65 -30.95
CA THR A 54 -32.91 14.82 -29.57
C THR A 54 -32.05 14.05 -28.58
N HIS A 55 -31.73 12.79 -28.90
CA HIS A 55 -30.89 11.94 -28.07
C HIS A 55 -29.48 12.53 -27.87
N LEU A 56 -28.81 12.95 -28.94
CA LEU A 56 -27.48 13.58 -28.87
C LEU A 56 -27.50 14.92 -28.13
N THR A 57 -28.59 15.70 -28.27
CA THR A 57 -28.73 16.98 -27.57
C THR A 57 -28.92 16.79 -26.07
N ILE A 58 -29.72 15.78 -25.65
CA ILE A 58 -29.89 15.44 -24.23
C ILE A 58 -28.56 14.95 -23.64
N LEU A 59 -27.84 14.07 -24.34
CA LEU A 59 -26.52 13.62 -23.90
C LEU A 59 -25.52 14.79 -23.80
N GLY A 60 -25.54 15.70 -24.76
CA GLY A 60 -24.72 16.92 -24.72
C GLY A 60 -25.06 17.83 -23.55
N ALA A 61 -26.35 18.04 -23.26
CA ALA A 61 -26.77 18.84 -22.11
C ALA A 61 -26.33 18.21 -20.78
N LEU A 62 -26.48 16.89 -20.63
CA LEU A 62 -26.02 16.15 -19.45
C LEU A 62 -24.50 16.22 -19.29
N PHE A 63 -23.75 16.13 -20.39
CA PHE A 63 -22.30 16.33 -20.40
C PHE A 63 -21.93 17.72 -19.83
N PHE A 64 -22.61 18.78 -20.27
CA PHE A 64 -22.35 20.14 -19.76
C PHE A 64 -22.73 20.31 -18.28
N LEU A 65 -23.78 19.65 -17.80
CA LEU A 65 -24.12 19.65 -16.37
C LEU A 65 -23.05 18.96 -15.51
N ILE A 66 -22.54 17.82 -15.96
CA ILE A 66 -21.41 17.15 -15.28
C ILE A 66 -20.16 18.04 -15.34
N LYS A 67 -19.90 18.70 -16.46
CA LYS A 67 -18.81 19.67 -16.58
C LYS A 67 -18.97 20.91 -15.70
N ALA A 68 -20.19 21.37 -15.45
CA ALA A 68 -20.43 22.44 -14.49
C ALA A 68 -20.02 22.01 -13.07
N GLY A 69 -20.37 20.77 -12.68
CA GLY A 69 -19.95 20.15 -11.43
C GLY A 69 -18.43 19.99 -11.33
N ASP A 70 -17.79 19.50 -12.40
CA ASP A 70 -16.33 19.37 -12.54
C ASP A 70 -15.62 20.70 -12.27
N HIS A 71 -16.01 21.77 -12.97
CA HIS A 71 -15.47 23.12 -12.78
C HIS A 71 -15.72 23.64 -11.35
N TYR A 72 -16.90 23.36 -10.78
CA TYR A 72 -17.23 23.82 -9.45
C TYR A 72 -16.32 23.19 -8.39
N ILE A 73 -16.08 21.87 -8.46
CA ILE A 73 -15.23 21.19 -7.48
C ILE A 73 -13.73 21.38 -7.76
N SER A 74 -13.35 21.69 -9.00
CA SER A 74 -11.94 21.87 -9.41
C SER A 74 -11.23 23.00 -8.67
N ARG A 75 -11.95 23.91 -8.00
CA ARG A 75 -11.34 24.90 -7.10
C ARG A 75 -10.57 24.25 -5.94
N TYR A 76 -11.06 23.11 -5.45
CA TYR A 76 -10.48 22.45 -4.27
C TYR A 76 -9.23 21.65 -4.64
N SER A 77 -9.07 21.26 -5.91
CA SER A 77 -7.87 20.54 -6.38
C SER A 77 -6.61 21.37 -6.19
N MET A 78 -6.73 22.69 -6.26
CA MET A 78 -5.62 23.65 -6.16
C MET A 78 -4.94 23.59 -4.80
N LEU A 79 -5.63 23.13 -3.75
CA LEU A 79 -5.08 22.94 -2.41
C LEU A 79 -4.03 21.82 -2.34
N TYR A 80 -3.98 20.95 -3.34
CA TYR A 80 -3.06 19.80 -3.41
C TYR A 80 -2.08 19.91 -4.58
N GLU A 81 -2.05 21.06 -5.25
CA GLU A 81 -1.19 21.25 -6.42
C GLU A 81 0.24 21.52 -5.96
N GLU A 82 1.16 20.63 -6.34
CA GLU A 82 2.57 20.76 -6.05
C GLU A 82 3.24 21.68 -7.06
N LYS A 83 3.90 22.73 -6.58
CA LYS A 83 4.69 23.69 -7.37
C LYS A 83 6.12 23.71 -6.85
N ILE A 84 6.97 24.49 -7.52
CA ILE A 84 8.40 24.58 -7.20
C ILE A 84 8.63 25.10 -5.77
N LEU A 85 7.88 26.13 -5.34
CA LEU A 85 8.12 26.83 -4.07
C LEU A 85 7.11 26.47 -2.97
N LEU A 86 5.93 25.99 -3.32
CA LEU A 86 4.87 25.69 -2.36
C LEU A 86 3.96 24.56 -2.86
N THR A 87 3.22 23.97 -1.94
CA THR A 87 2.07 23.11 -2.26
C THR A 87 0.80 23.83 -1.89
N GLY A 88 -0.15 23.90 -2.83
CA GLY A 88 -1.45 24.54 -2.62
C GLY A 88 -1.72 25.74 -3.54
N VAL A 89 -2.64 26.59 -3.08
CA VAL A 89 -3.09 27.78 -3.80
C VAL A 89 -1.98 28.84 -3.75
N ASP A 90 -1.58 29.33 -4.92
CA ASP A 90 -0.69 30.49 -5.10
C ASP A 90 -1.52 31.72 -5.50
N PHE A 91 -0.87 32.87 -5.66
CA PHE A 91 -1.54 34.11 -6.03
C PHE A 91 -2.38 33.98 -7.31
N THR A 92 -1.81 33.36 -8.35
CA THR A 92 -2.47 33.14 -9.64
C THR A 92 -3.69 32.23 -9.51
N ALA A 93 -3.58 31.16 -8.72
CA ALA A 93 -4.69 30.25 -8.49
C ALA A 93 -5.82 30.94 -7.71
N HIS A 94 -5.48 31.67 -6.64
CA HIS A 94 -6.44 32.37 -5.79
C HIS A 94 -7.30 33.35 -6.60
N HIS A 95 -6.65 34.24 -7.37
CA HIS A 95 -7.35 35.33 -8.05
C HIS A 95 -7.92 34.95 -9.42
N LEU A 96 -7.23 34.09 -10.19
CA LEU A 96 -7.60 33.83 -11.57
C LEU A 96 -8.20 32.46 -11.76
N ARG A 97 -7.58 31.40 -11.25
CA ARG A 97 -8.05 30.04 -11.57
C ARG A 97 -9.32 29.68 -10.82
N ILE A 98 -9.44 30.04 -9.54
CA ILE A 98 -10.68 29.85 -8.77
C ILE A 98 -11.82 30.66 -9.40
N PHE A 99 -11.56 31.94 -9.71
CA PHE A 99 -12.52 32.81 -10.37
C PHE A 99 -12.92 32.29 -11.76
N GLY A 100 -11.95 31.89 -12.57
CA GLY A 100 -12.16 31.31 -13.90
C GLY A 100 -13.01 30.04 -13.85
N ASN A 101 -12.75 29.15 -12.89
CA ASN A 101 -13.58 27.95 -12.68
C ASN A 101 -15.03 28.30 -12.31
N ASN A 102 -15.26 29.33 -11.48
CA ASN A 102 -16.62 29.79 -11.19
C ASN A 102 -17.35 30.29 -12.45
N ILE A 103 -16.66 31.06 -13.29
CA ILE A 103 -17.21 31.51 -14.58
C ILE A 103 -17.50 30.31 -15.48
N LEU A 104 -16.58 29.36 -15.59
CA LEU A 104 -16.75 28.16 -16.40
C LEU A 104 -17.90 27.28 -15.93
N THR A 105 -18.18 27.21 -14.63
CA THR A 105 -19.39 26.57 -14.10
C THR A 105 -20.65 27.24 -14.64
N ILE A 106 -20.73 28.58 -14.56
CA ILE A 106 -21.89 29.34 -15.05
C ILE A 106 -22.06 29.16 -16.56
N ILE A 107 -20.97 29.24 -17.32
CA ILE A 107 -20.98 29.05 -18.78
C ILE A 107 -21.38 27.63 -19.15
N ALA A 108 -20.91 26.61 -18.43
CA ALA A 108 -21.32 25.23 -18.69
C ALA A 108 -22.82 25.02 -18.44
N ILE A 109 -23.38 25.61 -17.37
CA ILE A 109 -24.83 25.59 -17.12
C ILE A 109 -25.58 26.32 -18.25
N ALA A 110 -25.10 27.51 -18.66
CA ALA A 110 -25.70 28.26 -19.76
C ALA A 110 -25.66 27.45 -21.08
N SER A 111 -24.56 26.77 -21.37
CA SER A 111 -24.42 25.90 -22.56
C SER A 111 -25.39 24.70 -22.50
N ALA A 112 -25.59 24.09 -21.34
CA ALA A 112 -26.61 23.05 -21.16
C ALA A 112 -28.03 23.60 -21.44
N CYS A 113 -28.35 24.78 -20.92
CA CYS A 113 -29.63 25.44 -21.19
C CYS A 113 -29.80 25.78 -22.68
N LEU A 114 -28.77 26.30 -23.35
CA LEU A 114 -28.80 26.60 -24.79
C LEU A 114 -29.05 25.34 -25.63
N LEU A 115 -28.42 24.21 -25.26
CA LEU A 115 -28.64 22.91 -25.89
C LEU A 115 -30.09 22.45 -25.74
N ILE A 116 -30.65 22.52 -24.53
CA ILE A 116 -32.06 22.17 -24.28
C ILE A 116 -32.99 23.09 -25.08
N CYS A 117 -32.76 24.41 -25.07
CA CYS A 117 -33.53 25.36 -25.87
C CYS A 117 -33.45 25.09 -27.38
N SER A 118 -32.34 24.50 -27.86
CA SER A 118 -32.17 24.14 -29.27
C SER A 118 -33.15 23.05 -29.74
N LEU A 119 -33.72 22.27 -28.83
CA LEU A 119 -34.76 21.28 -29.14
C LEU A 119 -36.05 21.94 -29.66
N PHE A 120 -36.36 23.15 -29.19
CA PHE A 120 -37.60 23.87 -29.52
C PHE A 120 -37.46 24.87 -30.67
N ARG A 121 -36.26 25.05 -31.25
CA ARG A 121 -36.01 26.05 -32.30
C ARG A 121 -35.85 25.43 -33.71
N LYS A 122 -36.25 26.22 -34.72
CA LYS A 122 -36.13 25.87 -36.15
C LYS A 122 -34.68 25.80 -36.65
N HIS A 123 -33.74 26.53 -36.03
CA HIS A 123 -32.32 26.56 -36.39
C HIS A 123 -31.42 26.15 -35.20
N PRO A 124 -31.37 24.85 -34.86
CA PRO A 124 -30.68 24.35 -33.66
C PRO A 124 -29.16 24.46 -33.69
N LEU A 125 -28.56 24.23 -34.86
CA LEU A 125 -27.10 24.09 -34.99
C LEU A 125 -26.39 25.35 -34.49
N ARG A 126 -26.96 26.53 -34.75
CA ARG A 126 -26.42 27.80 -34.25
C ARG A 126 -26.33 27.80 -32.73
N LEU A 127 -27.39 27.41 -32.02
CA LEU A 127 -27.40 27.39 -30.55
C LEU A 127 -26.43 26.35 -29.96
N ILE A 128 -26.34 25.18 -30.60
CA ILE A 128 -25.42 24.11 -30.22
C ILE A 128 -23.97 24.57 -30.36
N PHE A 129 -23.59 25.11 -31.53
CA PHE A 129 -22.25 25.60 -31.77
C PHE A 129 -21.92 26.86 -30.95
N THR A 130 -22.88 27.73 -30.65
CA THR A 130 -22.64 28.86 -29.75
C THR A 130 -22.37 28.40 -28.33
N GLY A 131 -23.15 27.43 -27.79
CA GLY A 131 -22.92 26.92 -26.44
C GLY A 131 -21.58 26.20 -26.31
N LEU A 132 -21.24 25.38 -27.30
CA LEU A 132 -19.94 24.69 -27.35
C LEU A 132 -18.79 25.68 -27.53
N GLY A 133 -18.89 26.60 -28.48
CA GLY A 133 -17.86 27.60 -28.79
C GLY A 133 -17.63 28.58 -27.64
N LEU A 134 -18.70 29.04 -26.98
CA LEU A 134 -18.60 29.90 -25.80
C LEU A 134 -17.85 29.21 -24.67
N TRP A 135 -18.23 27.97 -24.36
CA TRP A 135 -17.57 27.20 -23.31
C TRP A 135 -16.11 26.89 -23.66
N LEU A 136 -15.84 26.40 -24.88
CA LEU A 136 -14.49 26.05 -25.32
C LEU A 136 -13.58 27.29 -25.39
N GLY A 137 -14.07 28.40 -25.94
CA GLY A 137 -13.34 29.65 -26.00
C GLY A 137 -13.03 30.21 -24.61
N SER A 138 -14.01 30.16 -23.70
CA SER A 138 -13.81 30.61 -22.32
C SER A 138 -12.86 29.69 -21.56
N LEU A 139 -12.92 28.37 -21.81
CA LEU A 139 -11.99 27.39 -21.22
C LEU A 139 -10.56 27.73 -21.61
N VAL A 140 -10.28 27.84 -22.91
CA VAL A 140 -8.93 28.19 -23.41
C VAL A 140 -8.47 29.52 -22.83
N LEU A 141 -9.32 30.55 -22.85
CA LEU A 141 -8.96 31.87 -22.37
C LEU A 141 -8.66 31.89 -20.87
N LEU A 142 -9.55 31.34 -20.05
CA LEU A 142 -9.45 31.43 -18.59
C LEU A 142 -8.42 30.46 -17.98
N THR A 143 -8.06 29.37 -18.66
CA THR A 143 -7.10 28.39 -18.11
C THR A 143 -5.74 28.44 -18.79
N LEU A 144 -5.66 28.67 -20.10
CA LEU A 144 -4.40 28.56 -20.86
C LEU A 144 -3.78 29.91 -21.23
N VAL A 145 -4.59 30.97 -21.34
CA VAL A 145 -4.12 32.28 -21.82
C VAL A 145 -3.92 33.26 -20.67
N VAL A 146 -4.98 33.53 -19.90
CA VAL A 146 -4.96 34.57 -18.86
C VAL A 146 -3.98 34.27 -17.71
N PRO A 147 -3.97 33.06 -17.11
CA PRO A 147 -3.09 32.80 -15.95
C PRO A 147 -1.60 32.96 -16.25
N PRO A 148 -1.03 32.38 -17.34
CA PRO A 148 0.39 32.55 -17.64
C PRO A 148 0.83 33.99 -17.90
N ILE A 149 -0.06 34.81 -18.49
CA ILE A 149 0.21 36.23 -18.74
C ILE A 149 0.34 36.98 -17.41
N VAL A 150 -0.62 36.80 -16.50
CA VAL A 150 -0.58 37.47 -15.20
C VAL A 150 0.58 36.96 -14.35
N GLU A 151 0.85 35.66 -14.40
CA GLU A 151 2.00 35.08 -13.71
C GLU A 151 3.33 35.69 -14.21
N ALA A 152 3.50 35.83 -15.53
CA ALA A 152 4.70 36.41 -16.12
C ALA A 152 4.87 37.92 -15.85
N LEU A 153 3.76 38.68 -15.84
CA LEU A 153 3.80 40.14 -15.77
C LEU A 153 3.67 40.71 -14.35
N MET A 154 2.94 40.04 -13.46
CA MET A 154 2.68 40.52 -12.09
C MET A 154 3.38 39.67 -11.03
N VAL A 155 3.34 38.34 -11.15
CA VAL A 155 3.84 37.45 -10.08
C VAL A 155 5.36 37.31 -10.15
N LYS A 156 5.90 36.81 -11.26
CA LYS A 156 7.35 36.54 -11.40
C LYS A 156 8.27 37.72 -11.08
N PRO A 157 7.95 38.99 -11.45
CA PRO A 157 8.80 40.12 -11.12
C PRO A 157 8.90 40.40 -9.61
N ASN A 158 7.83 40.17 -8.86
CA ASN A 158 7.73 40.49 -7.43
C ASN A 158 7.31 39.26 -6.61
N GLN A 159 7.82 38.08 -6.96
CA GLN A 159 7.30 36.80 -6.49
C GLN A 159 7.35 36.66 -4.96
N PHE A 160 8.40 37.15 -4.31
CA PHE A 160 8.53 37.08 -2.86
C PHE A 160 7.39 37.79 -2.12
N ILE A 161 7.06 39.02 -2.54
CA ILE A 161 6.02 39.84 -1.90
C ILE A 161 4.63 39.30 -2.25
N VAL A 162 4.43 38.91 -3.51
CA VAL A 162 3.12 38.47 -4.01
C VAL A 162 2.74 37.08 -3.48
N GLU A 163 3.73 36.21 -3.23
CA GLU A 163 3.51 34.83 -2.78
C GLU A 163 3.70 34.63 -1.26
N GLU A 164 4.09 35.66 -0.51
CA GLU A 164 4.42 35.58 0.93
C GLU A 164 3.33 34.87 1.75
N GLU A 165 2.09 35.33 1.64
CA GLU A 165 0.95 34.77 2.37
C GLU A 165 0.71 33.28 2.02
N TYR A 166 0.89 32.90 0.76
CA TYR A 166 0.67 31.53 0.31
C TYR A 166 1.80 30.59 0.76
N LEU A 167 3.03 31.10 0.82
CA LEU A 167 4.17 30.39 1.40
C LEU A 167 3.98 30.17 2.91
N ASP A 168 3.49 31.17 3.63
CA ASP A 168 3.17 31.04 5.05
C ASP A 168 2.11 29.96 5.29
N HIS A 169 1.04 29.93 4.48
CA HIS A 169 0.06 28.85 4.55
C HIS A 169 0.71 27.48 4.30
N HIS A 170 1.53 27.34 3.26
CA HIS A 170 2.23 26.09 2.98
C HIS A 170 3.08 25.63 4.18
N ILE A 171 3.90 26.51 4.76
CA ILE A 171 4.76 26.18 5.91
C ILE A 171 3.90 25.77 7.12
N GLN A 172 2.88 26.57 7.45
CA GLN A 172 2.02 26.31 8.61
C GLN A 172 1.27 24.97 8.48
N TYR A 173 0.67 24.71 7.31
CA TYR A 173 -0.09 23.48 7.08
C TYR A 173 0.80 22.25 6.91
N THR A 174 2.01 22.38 6.34
CA THR A 174 3.02 21.31 6.36
C THR A 174 3.41 20.96 7.79
N ARG A 175 3.75 21.96 8.62
CA ARG A 175 4.10 21.72 10.02
C ARG A 175 2.95 21.06 10.78
N LEU A 176 1.72 21.54 10.60
CA LEU A 176 0.53 20.96 11.23
C LEU A 176 0.26 19.53 10.74
N GLY A 177 0.39 19.27 9.44
CA GLY A 177 0.13 17.97 8.81
C GLY A 177 1.06 16.88 9.33
N PHE A 178 2.34 17.20 9.51
CA PHE A 178 3.34 16.30 10.10
C PHE A 178 3.41 16.38 11.63
N GLY A 179 2.63 17.27 12.26
CA GLY A 179 2.66 17.48 13.71
C GLY A 179 3.95 18.08 14.25
N LEU A 180 4.72 18.79 13.40
CA LEU A 180 5.98 19.47 13.74
C LEU A 180 5.76 20.72 14.60
N ASP A 181 4.54 21.25 14.63
CA ASP A 181 4.10 22.32 15.52
C ASP A 181 4.12 21.91 17.01
N ARG A 182 4.17 20.60 17.29
CA ARG A 182 4.17 20.04 18.66
C ARG A 182 5.55 19.67 19.17
N ILE A 183 6.60 19.87 18.38
CA ILE A 183 7.97 19.53 18.75
C ILE A 183 8.48 20.56 19.77
N LYS A 184 9.00 20.05 20.90
CA LYS A 184 9.68 20.86 21.91
C LYS A 184 11.18 20.60 21.81
N GLU A 185 11.94 21.62 21.48
CA GLU A 185 13.39 21.57 21.53
C GLU A 185 13.84 21.68 22.99
N GLN A 186 14.72 20.77 23.41
CA GLN A 186 15.35 20.80 24.72
C GLN A 186 16.86 20.75 24.53
N ALA A 187 17.56 21.74 25.08
CA ALA A 187 19.01 21.70 25.15
C ALA A 187 19.43 20.58 26.11
N TYR A 188 20.28 19.66 25.62
CA TYR A 188 20.85 18.58 26.42
C TYR A 188 22.34 18.86 26.63
N GLU A 189 22.71 19.29 27.83
CA GLU A 189 24.10 19.55 28.19
C GLU A 189 24.78 18.25 28.65
N LEU A 190 25.81 17.83 27.91
CA LEU A 190 26.62 16.66 28.25
C LEU A 190 27.62 17.03 29.36
N ASN A 191 27.46 16.46 30.56
CA ASN A 191 28.49 16.54 31.59
C ASN A 191 29.55 15.45 31.38
N LEU A 192 30.65 15.82 30.71
CA LEU A 192 31.78 14.92 30.44
C LEU A 192 32.55 14.49 31.69
N ASN A 193 32.36 15.21 32.81
CA ASN A 193 33.02 14.93 34.09
C ASN A 193 32.07 14.27 35.11
N ALA A 194 30.93 13.72 34.65
CA ALA A 194 29.98 13.07 35.53
C ALA A 194 30.60 11.85 36.23
N ASP A 195 30.43 11.75 37.55
CA ASP A 195 30.88 10.60 38.33
C ASP A 195 29.96 9.39 38.11
N LEU A 196 30.42 8.46 37.28
CA LEU A 196 29.71 7.23 36.93
C LEU A 196 29.57 6.26 38.13
N SER A 197 30.27 6.48 39.24
CA SER A 197 30.17 5.63 40.44
C SER A 197 28.80 5.73 41.11
N THR A 198 28.08 6.84 40.88
CA THR A 198 26.73 7.09 41.44
C THR A 198 25.61 6.40 40.68
N ILE A 199 25.91 5.79 39.52
CA ILE A 199 24.89 5.18 38.67
C ILE A 199 24.48 3.80 39.23
N ASP A 200 23.18 3.60 39.42
CA ASP A 200 22.61 2.31 39.77
C ASP A 200 22.78 1.30 38.62
N LYS A 201 23.70 0.36 38.81
CA LYS A 201 23.97 -0.72 37.85
C LYS A 201 22.80 -1.67 37.63
N SER A 202 21.82 -1.69 38.54
CA SER A 202 20.61 -2.50 38.41
C SER A 202 19.52 -1.80 37.59
N HIS A 203 19.73 -0.55 37.18
CA HIS A 203 18.75 0.20 36.40
C HIS A 203 18.46 -0.49 35.05
N PRO A 204 17.17 -0.64 34.64
CA PRO A 204 16.79 -1.36 33.41
C PRO A 204 17.48 -0.89 32.13
N SER A 205 17.79 0.41 32.03
CA SER A 205 18.51 0.98 30.87
C SER A 205 19.95 0.51 30.76
N LEU A 206 20.61 0.20 31.88
CA LEU A 206 21.96 -0.36 31.88
C LEU A 206 21.94 -1.87 31.69
N THR A 207 21.00 -2.58 32.34
CA THR A 207 20.89 -4.04 32.19
C THR A 207 20.48 -4.47 30.78
N ASN A 208 19.75 -3.60 30.06
CA ASN A 208 19.37 -3.78 28.65
C ASN A 208 20.18 -2.90 27.70
N LEU A 209 21.36 -2.41 28.13
CA LEU A 209 22.22 -1.65 27.25
C LEU A 209 22.68 -2.55 26.10
N ARG A 210 22.17 -2.25 24.91
CA ARG A 210 22.38 -3.06 23.72
C ARG A 210 23.82 -2.91 23.23
N ILE A 211 24.58 -4.00 23.29
CA ILE A 211 25.94 -4.10 22.74
C ILE A 211 25.95 -4.72 21.33
N TRP A 212 24.87 -5.42 20.96
CA TRP A 212 24.74 -6.07 19.66
C TRP A 212 24.05 -5.19 18.61
N ASP A 213 24.60 -5.19 17.40
CA ASP A 213 23.97 -4.65 16.19
C ASP A 213 23.45 -5.81 15.33
N TRP A 214 22.25 -5.67 14.76
CA TRP A 214 21.60 -6.74 13.99
C TRP A 214 22.38 -7.10 12.72
N ARG A 215 23.09 -6.15 12.10
CA ARG A 215 23.81 -6.35 10.83
C ARG A 215 24.94 -7.38 10.93
N PRO A 216 25.89 -7.30 11.88
CA PRO A 216 26.90 -8.34 12.06
C PRO A 216 26.35 -9.59 12.75
N LEU A 217 25.25 -9.47 13.49
CA LEU A 217 24.66 -10.58 14.21
C LEU A 217 23.92 -11.57 13.28
N LEU A 218 23.31 -11.09 12.20
CA LEU A 218 22.59 -11.93 11.23
C LEU A 218 23.49 -13.00 10.57
N PRO A 219 24.68 -12.66 10.04
CA PRO A 219 25.63 -13.67 9.59
C PRO A 219 26.06 -14.64 10.71
N ALA A 220 26.23 -14.13 11.94
CA ALA A 220 26.59 -14.99 13.08
C ALA A 220 25.47 -15.98 13.43
N TYR A 221 24.20 -15.58 13.37
CA TYR A 221 23.05 -16.47 13.51
C TYR A 221 23.05 -17.55 12.43
N ASN A 222 23.25 -17.16 11.17
CA ASN A 222 23.32 -18.11 10.06
C ASN A 222 24.53 -19.05 10.14
N GLN A 223 25.62 -18.66 10.81
CA GLN A 223 26.77 -19.54 11.05
C GLN A 223 26.59 -20.45 12.27
N LEU A 224 26.03 -19.93 13.36
CA LEU A 224 26.00 -20.60 14.66
C LEU A 224 24.71 -21.40 14.90
N GLN A 225 23.60 -21.05 14.27
CA GLN A 225 22.26 -21.53 14.63
C GLN A 225 21.41 -22.04 13.45
N SER A 226 21.91 -22.00 12.21
CA SER A 226 21.21 -22.58 11.05
C SER A 226 21.27 -24.11 11.06
N PHE A 227 22.37 -24.70 11.55
CA PHE A 227 22.70 -26.14 11.56
C PHE A 227 22.75 -26.83 10.19
N ARG A 228 22.01 -26.34 9.20
CA ARG A 228 21.86 -26.89 7.84
C ARG A 228 21.74 -25.74 6.85
N SER A 229 22.25 -25.95 5.63
CA SER A 229 22.25 -24.95 4.56
C SER A 229 20.86 -24.49 4.11
N TYR A 230 19.83 -25.31 4.33
CA TYR A 230 18.45 -25.00 3.98
C TYR A 230 17.68 -24.25 5.08
N TYR A 231 18.26 -24.05 6.28
CA TYR A 231 17.71 -23.11 7.24
C TYR A 231 18.43 -21.77 7.14
N THR A 232 17.65 -20.70 7.07
CA THR A 232 18.13 -19.33 7.00
C THR A 232 17.40 -18.49 8.05
N PHE A 233 18.12 -17.55 8.64
CA PHE A 233 17.54 -16.38 9.30
C PHE A 233 17.61 -15.22 8.32
N TYR A 234 16.48 -14.59 8.04
CA TYR A 234 16.37 -13.46 7.10
C TYR A 234 16.57 -12.11 7.77
N ASP A 235 16.01 -11.97 8.97
CA ASP A 235 16.06 -10.74 9.74
C ASP A 235 16.28 -11.02 11.25
N LEU A 236 16.51 -9.95 12.02
CA LEU A 236 16.78 -9.95 13.45
C LEU A 236 16.01 -8.81 14.13
N ASP A 237 14.95 -9.20 14.82
CA ASP A 237 14.08 -8.31 15.54
C ASP A 237 14.58 -8.05 16.96
N ILE A 238 14.08 -6.96 17.56
CA ILE A 238 14.28 -6.63 18.96
C ILE A 238 12.96 -6.76 19.70
N ASP A 239 12.95 -7.55 20.76
CA ASP A 239 11.74 -7.80 21.56
C ASP A 239 12.07 -7.80 23.06
N ARG A 240 11.06 -7.92 23.92
CA ARG A 240 11.20 -7.92 25.38
C ARG A 240 10.39 -9.05 26.00
N TYR A 241 11.04 -9.83 26.86
CA TYR A 241 10.42 -10.93 27.57
C TYR A 241 10.56 -10.77 29.09
N PRO A 242 9.55 -11.21 29.86
CA PRO A 242 9.63 -11.24 31.32
C PRO A 242 10.66 -12.27 31.78
N THR A 243 11.43 -11.87 32.78
CA THR A 243 12.40 -12.71 33.51
C THR A 243 12.21 -12.51 35.01
N PRO A 244 12.74 -13.40 35.87
CA PRO A 244 12.66 -13.22 37.32
C PRO A 244 13.23 -11.89 37.84
N SER A 245 14.19 -11.30 37.12
CA SER A 245 14.81 -10.00 37.47
C SER A 245 14.18 -8.80 36.75
N GLY A 246 13.05 -8.98 36.05
CA GLY A 246 12.35 -7.94 35.31
C GLY A 246 12.27 -8.19 33.80
N GLN A 247 11.97 -7.14 33.03
CA GLN A 247 11.89 -7.25 31.57
C GLN A 247 13.29 -7.24 30.95
N LYS A 248 13.56 -8.23 30.11
CA LYS A 248 14.84 -8.37 29.41
C LYS A 248 14.67 -8.18 27.92
N GLN A 249 15.48 -7.31 27.34
CA GLN A 249 15.51 -7.09 25.91
C GLN A 249 16.34 -8.17 25.25
N VAL A 250 15.81 -8.71 24.15
CA VAL A 250 16.42 -9.78 23.37
C VAL A 250 16.47 -9.39 21.91
N MET A 251 17.39 -10.02 21.18
CA MET A 251 17.29 -10.11 19.73
C MET A 251 16.79 -11.50 19.36
N ILE A 252 15.87 -11.56 18.41
CA ILE A 252 15.14 -12.78 18.04
C ILE A 252 15.11 -12.91 16.52
N ALA A 253 15.19 -14.14 16.01
CA ALA A 253 15.09 -14.42 14.59
C ALA A 253 14.40 -15.75 14.31
N ALA A 254 13.47 -15.75 13.35
CA ALA A 254 12.78 -16.94 12.88
C ALA A 254 13.73 -17.84 12.08
N ARG A 255 13.76 -19.14 12.37
CA ARG A 255 14.52 -20.11 11.58
C ARG A 255 13.66 -20.61 10.42
N GLU A 256 13.80 -19.98 9.26
CA GLU A 256 13.00 -20.28 8.08
C GLU A 256 13.66 -21.27 7.13
N LEU A 257 12.84 -21.91 6.29
CA LEU A 257 13.28 -22.98 5.39
C LEU A 257 13.35 -22.51 3.93
N GLU A 258 14.54 -22.65 3.34
CA GLU A 258 14.84 -22.49 1.92
C GLU A 258 14.89 -23.86 1.23
N ALA A 259 13.73 -24.36 0.82
CA ALA A 259 13.59 -25.70 0.25
C ALA A 259 14.51 -25.96 -0.96
N GLY A 260 14.75 -24.95 -1.80
CA GLY A 260 15.58 -25.10 -3.00
C GLY A 260 17.08 -25.31 -2.73
N LYS A 261 17.55 -25.03 -1.51
CA LYS A 261 18.91 -25.38 -1.07
C LYS A 261 19.04 -26.83 -0.61
N ALA A 262 17.93 -27.50 -0.27
CA ALA A 262 17.90 -28.91 0.10
C ALA A 262 17.77 -29.79 -1.15
N GLU A 263 16.66 -29.65 -1.88
CA GLU A 263 16.41 -30.40 -3.10
C GLU A 263 15.34 -29.70 -3.96
N ASN A 264 15.53 -29.70 -5.29
CA ASN A 264 14.71 -28.92 -6.22
C ASN A 264 13.57 -29.70 -6.91
N SER A 265 13.12 -30.82 -6.34
CA SER A 265 11.97 -31.55 -6.88
C SER A 265 10.65 -30.96 -6.39
N TRP A 266 9.59 -31.02 -7.20
CA TRP A 266 8.26 -30.51 -6.82
C TRP A 266 7.75 -31.10 -5.49
N LEU A 267 7.96 -32.40 -5.30
CA LEU A 267 7.65 -33.11 -4.06
C LEU A 267 8.35 -32.44 -2.86
N ASN A 268 9.65 -32.19 -2.97
CA ASN A 268 10.41 -31.61 -1.88
C ASN A 268 10.09 -30.14 -1.65
N LEU A 269 9.98 -29.33 -2.70
CA LEU A 269 9.69 -27.91 -2.60
C LEU A 269 8.30 -27.62 -2.00
N HIS A 270 7.32 -28.47 -2.26
CA HIS A 270 5.92 -28.16 -1.94
C HIS A 270 5.26 -29.11 -0.93
N LEU A 271 5.76 -30.33 -0.72
CA LEU A 271 5.13 -31.32 0.16
C LEU A 271 6.03 -31.78 1.31
N THR A 272 7.35 -31.85 1.11
CA THR A 272 8.30 -32.27 2.15
C THR A 272 8.81 -31.08 2.96
N TYR A 273 9.47 -30.12 2.30
CA TYR A 273 10.12 -28.95 2.89
C TYR A 273 9.15 -27.75 2.94
N THR A 274 8.08 -27.90 3.73
CA THR A 274 6.96 -26.96 3.74
C THR A 274 7.12 -25.78 4.69
N HIS A 275 7.91 -25.89 5.76
CA HIS A 275 7.95 -24.92 6.86
C HIS A 275 9.33 -24.78 7.52
N GLY A 276 9.64 -23.59 8.05
CA GLY A 276 10.77 -23.37 8.97
C GLY A 276 10.54 -24.03 10.34
N TYR A 277 11.57 -24.10 11.18
CA TYR A 277 11.45 -24.78 12.48
C TYR A 277 12.20 -24.04 13.61
N GLY A 278 11.42 -23.37 14.45
CA GLY A 278 11.89 -22.69 15.65
C GLY A 278 12.52 -21.33 15.39
N LEU A 279 13.29 -20.87 16.37
CA LEU A 279 13.94 -19.56 16.35
C LEU A 279 15.25 -19.63 17.13
N ALA A 280 16.07 -18.61 16.96
CA ALA A 280 17.18 -18.32 17.85
C ALA A 280 16.93 -16.97 18.53
N MET A 281 17.41 -16.85 19.78
CA MET A 281 17.23 -15.65 20.58
C MET A 281 18.46 -15.43 21.45
N ASN A 282 18.99 -14.22 21.53
CA ASN A 282 20.09 -13.86 22.43
C ASN A 282 19.79 -12.61 23.26
N GLU A 283 20.52 -12.49 24.37
CA GLU A 283 20.52 -11.26 25.15
C GLU A 283 21.18 -10.11 24.40
N VAL A 284 20.60 -8.90 24.47
CA VAL A 284 21.18 -7.73 23.79
C VAL A 284 22.40 -7.15 24.48
N SER A 285 22.59 -7.42 25.78
CA SER A 285 23.60 -6.78 26.63
C SER A 285 24.77 -7.68 27.04
N GLN A 286 24.79 -8.95 26.61
CA GLN A 286 25.80 -9.91 27.02
C GLN A 286 26.42 -10.67 25.83
N ALA A 287 27.69 -10.99 26.00
CA ALA A 287 28.44 -11.90 25.16
C ALA A 287 28.99 -13.04 26.01
N ASN A 288 29.19 -14.22 25.42
CA ASN A 288 29.90 -15.29 26.08
C ASN A 288 31.41 -15.00 26.16
N SER A 289 32.17 -15.87 26.84
CA SER A 289 33.62 -15.72 27.04
C SER A 289 34.46 -15.68 25.76
N VAL A 290 33.89 -16.08 24.62
CA VAL A 290 34.56 -16.11 23.31
C VAL A 290 34.07 -14.98 22.39
N GLY A 291 33.28 -14.04 22.93
CA GLY A 291 32.77 -12.89 22.18
C GLY A 291 31.61 -13.22 21.24
N GLN A 292 30.88 -14.32 21.45
CA GLN A 292 29.68 -14.67 20.70
C GLN A 292 28.40 -14.27 21.46
N PRO A 293 27.25 -14.18 20.78
CA PRO A 293 25.98 -13.89 21.42
C PRO A 293 25.61 -14.92 22.50
N LEU A 294 25.16 -14.45 23.65
CA LEU A 294 24.63 -15.32 24.70
C LEU A 294 23.19 -15.73 24.34
N PHE A 295 23.03 -16.89 23.73
CA PHE A 295 21.72 -17.40 23.31
C PHE A 295 20.85 -17.86 24.50
N LEU A 296 19.61 -17.36 24.54
CA LEU A 296 18.53 -17.78 25.42
C LEU A 296 17.62 -18.83 24.77
N VAL A 297 17.50 -18.81 23.44
CA VAL A 297 16.88 -19.89 22.66
C VAL A 297 17.86 -20.28 21.56
N LYS A 298 18.18 -21.56 21.48
CA LYS A 298 19.18 -22.09 20.54
C LYS A 298 18.89 -23.53 20.16
N ASP A 299 19.68 -24.06 19.24
CA ASP A 299 19.67 -25.46 18.83
C ASP A 299 18.45 -25.85 17.96
N LEU A 300 18.51 -27.07 17.45
CA LEU A 300 17.48 -27.69 16.61
C LEU A 300 17.28 -29.14 17.09
N PRO A 301 16.17 -29.47 17.77
CA PRO A 301 15.02 -28.61 18.09
C PRO A 301 15.39 -27.47 19.07
N PRO A 302 14.62 -26.36 19.08
CA PRO A 302 14.95 -25.21 19.91
C PRO A 302 14.83 -25.54 21.42
N VAL A 303 15.88 -25.20 22.16
CA VAL A 303 15.96 -25.31 23.62
C VAL A 303 15.87 -23.93 24.22
N VAL A 304 14.91 -23.75 25.14
CA VAL A 304 14.70 -22.49 25.87
C VAL A 304 15.52 -22.51 27.16
N SER A 305 16.26 -21.44 27.40
CA SER A 305 17.02 -21.22 28.63
C SER A 305 16.08 -21.07 29.84
N PRO A 306 16.44 -21.63 31.01
CA PRO A 306 15.71 -21.41 32.26
C PRO A 306 15.57 -19.93 32.67
N ALA A 307 16.40 -19.05 32.10
CA ALA A 307 16.29 -17.60 32.30
C ALA A 307 14.98 -16.99 31.74
N LEU A 308 14.28 -17.71 30.85
CA LEU A 308 12.98 -17.33 30.28
C LEU A 308 11.90 -18.35 30.72
N PRO A 309 11.53 -18.40 32.01
CA PRO A 309 10.66 -19.46 32.54
C PRO A 309 9.23 -19.45 31.95
N GLU A 310 8.77 -18.28 31.49
CA GLU A 310 7.44 -18.12 30.89
C GLU A 310 7.43 -18.43 29.38
N LEU A 311 8.58 -18.37 28.72
CA LEU A 311 8.67 -18.62 27.28
C LEU A 311 8.59 -20.13 27.03
N LYS A 312 7.51 -20.55 26.36
CA LYS A 312 7.30 -21.93 25.94
C LYS A 312 7.25 -22.00 24.42
N LEU A 313 7.81 -23.06 23.85
CA LEU A 313 7.76 -23.35 22.41
C LEU A 313 7.12 -24.73 22.23
N VAL A 314 5.79 -24.74 22.01
CA VAL A 314 5.01 -25.99 21.85
C VAL A 314 4.88 -26.37 20.38
N ARG A 315 4.71 -25.36 19.51
CA ARG A 315 4.54 -25.51 18.05
C ARG A 315 5.51 -24.58 17.32
N PRO A 316 6.76 -25.00 17.11
CA PRO A 316 7.79 -24.16 16.51
C PRO A 316 7.73 -24.11 14.97
N GLU A 317 6.73 -24.73 14.33
CA GLU A 317 6.66 -24.81 12.87
C GLU A 317 6.27 -23.47 12.23
N ILE A 318 7.05 -23.00 11.26
CA ILE A 318 6.89 -21.70 10.59
C ILE A 318 6.47 -21.89 9.13
N TYR A 319 5.17 -21.96 8.90
CA TYR A 319 4.60 -22.11 7.55
C TYR A 319 4.57 -20.78 6.77
N PHE A 320 4.29 -19.70 7.50
CA PHE A 320 4.24 -18.33 7.03
C PHE A 320 5.44 -17.58 7.62
N GLY A 321 6.16 -16.85 6.78
CA GLY A 321 7.43 -16.23 7.14
C GLY A 321 7.81 -15.14 6.16
N GLU A 322 9.06 -14.71 6.19
CA GLU A 322 9.65 -13.71 5.32
C GLU A 322 10.23 -14.29 4.04
N ARG A 323 10.41 -15.62 3.97
CA ARG A 323 10.90 -16.32 2.76
C ARG A 323 10.05 -16.02 1.52
N GLN A 324 10.68 -16.14 0.36
CA GLN A 324 10.05 -15.95 -0.95
C GLN A 324 9.38 -17.23 -1.50
N ASN A 325 8.68 -18.01 -0.65
CA ASN A 325 7.96 -19.20 -1.11
C ASN A 325 6.53 -18.87 -1.56
N THR A 326 6.20 -19.28 -2.78
CA THR A 326 4.90 -19.00 -3.40
C THR A 326 3.76 -19.83 -2.79
N TYR A 327 3.99 -21.13 -2.55
CA TYR A 327 2.97 -22.04 -1.99
C TYR A 327 3.55 -23.32 -1.38
N SER A 328 2.77 -23.98 -0.53
CA SER A 328 3.03 -25.31 0.02
C SER A 328 1.73 -26.12 0.09
N ILE A 329 1.82 -27.45 -0.05
CA ILE A 329 0.70 -28.37 0.04
C ILE A 329 0.89 -29.21 1.30
N VAL A 330 -0.08 -29.13 2.19
CA VAL A 330 -0.03 -29.76 3.51
C VAL A 330 -1.09 -30.86 3.62
N ARG A 331 -0.94 -31.74 4.61
CA ARG A 331 -1.81 -32.91 4.82
C ARG A 331 -1.85 -33.82 3.59
N THR A 332 -0.67 -34.19 3.10
CA THR A 332 -0.53 -35.07 1.93
C THR A 332 -0.27 -36.51 2.35
N LYS A 333 -0.05 -37.40 1.38
CA LYS A 333 0.46 -38.75 1.67
C LYS A 333 1.89 -38.71 2.22
N GLU A 334 2.69 -37.76 1.75
CA GLU A 334 4.05 -37.54 2.23
C GLU A 334 4.02 -36.74 3.53
N LYS A 335 4.88 -37.09 4.48
CA LYS A 335 5.00 -36.34 5.72
C LYS A 335 5.92 -35.13 5.53
N GLU A 336 5.63 -34.09 6.29
CA GLU A 336 6.38 -32.84 6.23
C GLU A 336 7.65 -32.98 7.09
N PHE A 337 8.76 -32.42 6.62
CA PHE A 337 10.05 -32.48 7.32
C PHE A 337 10.11 -31.43 8.43
N ASP A 338 10.45 -31.86 9.66
CA ASP A 338 10.67 -30.95 10.79
C ASP A 338 12.16 -30.61 10.95
N TYR A 339 13.00 -31.61 11.23
CA TYR A 339 14.44 -31.46 11.46
C TYR A 339 15.15 -32.84 11.46
N PRO A 340 16.48 -32.88 11.25
CA PRO A 340 17.22 -34.13 11.36
C PRO A 340 17.43 -34.50 12.83
N ALA A 341 16.94 -35.66 13.24
CA ALA A 341 17.32 -36.26 14.51
C ALA A 341 18.69 -36.96 14.38
N GLY A 342 19.45 -36.99 15.47
CA GLY A 342 20.74 -37.71 15.49
C GLY A 342 20.62 -39.17 15.02
N ALA A 343 21.76 -39.75 14.61
CA ALA A 343 21.86 -41.14 14.13
C ALA A 343 21.03 -41.46 12.86
N GLY A 344 20.93 -40.49 11.93
CA GLY A 344 20.31 -40.70 10.61
C GLY A 344 18.79 -40.76 10.61
N LYS A 345 18.14 -40.37 11.71
CA LYS A 345 16.67 -40.29 11.80
C LYS A 345 16.20 -38.90 11.39
N THR A 346 15.01 -38.82 10.80
CA THR A 346 14.39 -37.54 10.43
C THR A 346 13.08 -37.41 11.19
N MET A 347 12.90 -36.28 11.88
CA MET A 347 11.62 -35.95 12.49
C MET A 347 10.70 -35.36 11.42
N THR A 348 9.44 -35.79 11.46
CA THR A 348 8.43 -35.40 10.49
C THR A 348 7.12 -35.11 11.19
N THR A 349 6.36 -34.19 10.62
CA THR A 349 5.06 -33.76 11.12
C THR A 349 3.97 -33.87 10.06
N THR A 350 2.77 -33.53 10.46
CA THR A 350 1.64 -33.30 9.57
C THR A 350 0.94 -32.04 10.05
N TYR A 351 0.68 -31.12 9.14
CA TYR A 351 0.07 -29.83 9.44
C TYR A 351 -1.26 -29.96 10.20
N GLN A 352 -1.30 -29.36 11.39
CA GLN A 352 -2.48 -29.38 12.27
C GLN A 352 -3.30 -28.07 12.21
N GLY A 353 -2.82 -27.04 11.52
CA GLY A 353 -3.51 -25.76 11.41
C GLY A 353 -4.78 -25.80 10.55
N ARG A 354 -5.56 -24.72 10.56
CA ARG A 354 -6.86 -24.66 9.86
C ARG A 354 -6.75 -23.97 8.49
N ASP A 355 -5.63 -23.33 8.21
CA ASP A 355 -5.43 -22.50 7.03
C ASP A 355 -5.34 -23.33 5.75
N GLY A 356 -5.43 -22.62 4.62
CA GLY A 356 -5.29 -23.19 3.30
C GLY A 356 -6.61 -23.59 2.65
N ILE A 357 -6.56 -23.67 1.33
CA ILE A 357 -7.70 -23.98 0.47
C ILE A 357 -7.72 -25.49 0.25
N SER A 358 -8.88 -26.12 0.47
CA SER A 358 -9.01 -27.57 0.32
C SER A 358 -8.84 -27.99 -1.15
N LEU A 359 -8.01 -29.01 -1.36
CA LEU A 359 -7.79 -29.67 -2.65
C LEU A 359 -8.71 -30.88 -2.86
N ARG A 360 -9.74 -31.08 -2.03
CA ARG A 360 -10.66 -32.21 -2.15
C ARG A 360 -11.35 -32.27 -3.51
N ARG A 361 -11.79 -31.11 -4.03
CA ARG A 361 -12.52 -31.03 -5.30
C ARG A 361 -11.54 -31.04 -6.47
N PHE A 362 -11.76 -31.94 -7.42
CA PHE A 362 -10.92 -32.05 -8.62
C PHE A 362 -10.85 -30.75 -9.43
N LEU A 363 -11.97 -30.02 -9.57
CA LEU A 363 -11.98 -28.71 -10.24
C LEU A 363 -11.07 -27.69 -9.56
N THR A 364 -10.98 -27.69 -8.22
CA THR A 364 -10.06 -26.81 -7.48
C THR A 364 -8.62 -27.14 -7.80
N ARG A 365 -8.28 -28.43 -7.96
CA ARG A 365 -6.94 -28.86 -8.39
C ARG A 365 -6.63 -28.36 -9.80
N ILE A 366 -7.57 -28.45 -10.75
CA ILE A 366 -7.40 -27.94 -12.12
C ILE A 366 -7.13 -26.43 -12.12
N LEU A 367 -7.93 -25.65 -11.37
CA LEU A 367 -7.78 -24.20 -11.32
C LEU A 367 -6.42 -23.80 -10.73
N PHE A 368 -5.94 -24.48 -9.69
CA PHE A 368 -4.61 -24.22 -9.14
C PHE A 368 -3.49 -24.72 -10.05
N ALA A 369 -3.66 -25.84 -10.73
CA ALA A 369 -2.72 -26.34 -11.72
C ALA A 369 -2.53 -25.31 -12.85
N ALA A 370 -3.62 -24.71 -13.34
CA ALA A 370 -3.55 -23.64 -14.33
C ALA A 370 -2.91 -22.36 -13.76
N LYS A 371 -3.30 -21.93 -12.55
CA LYS A 371 -2.79 -20.70 -11.92
C LYS A 371 -1.30 -20.78 -11.60
N LEU A 372 -0.84 -21.92 -11.09
CA LEU A 372 0.54 -22.16 -10.67
C LEU A 372 1.40 -22.79 -11.77
N GLN A 373 0.80 -23.08 -12.93
CA GLN A 373 1.44 -23.78 -14.05
C GLN A 373 2.05 -25.12 -13.64
N GLU A 374 1.34 -25.87 -12.80
CA GLU A 374 1.83 -27.07 -12.14
C GLU A 374 0.90 -28.26 -12.36
N SER A 375 1.31 -29.20 -13.21
CA SER A 375 0.52 -30.38 -13.57
C SER A 375 0.46 -31.43 -12.46
N ASN A 376 1.44 -31.44 -11.55
CA ASN A 376 1.48 -32.40 -10.44
C ASN A 376 0.30 -32.24 -9.48
N LEU A 377 -0.36 -31.07 -9.45
CA LEU A 377 -1.60 -30.87 -8.69
C LEU A 377 -2.75 -31.79 -9.13
N ILE A 378 -2.71 -32.27 -10.38
CA ILE A 378 -3.70 -33.19 -10.96
C ILE A 378 -3.15 -34.60 -11.01
N LEU A 379 -1.89 -34.74 -11.46
CA LEU A 379 -1.29 -36.04 -11.80
C LEU A 379 -0.70 -36.78 -10.60
N SER A 380 -0.38 -36.07 -9.51
CA SER A 380 0.30 -36.66 -8.37
C SER A 380 -0.64 -37.50 -7.49
N GLY A 381 -0.18 -38.71 -7.14
CA GLY A 381 -0.83 -39.58 -6.14
C GLY A 381 -0.61 -39.15 -4.68
N TYR A 382 0.13 -38.06 -4.42
CA TYR A 382 0.38 -37.59 -3.05
C TYR A 382 -0.78 -36.76 -2.48
N ILE A 383 -1.64 -36.19 -3.34
CA ILE A 383 -2.72 -35.28 -2.92
C ILE A 383 -3.98 -36.06 -2.56
N LYS A 384 -4.36 -35.98 -1.29
CA LYS A 384 -5.54 -36.61 -0.69
C LYS A 384 -6.73 -35.64 -0.58
N ASP A 385 -7.87 -36.15 -0.14
CA ASP A 385 -9.08 -35.35 0.13
C ASP A 385 -8.89 -34.34 1.26
N GLU A 386 -8.03 -34.66 2.23
CA GLU A 386 -7.69 -33.79 3.36
C GLU A 386 -6.63 -32.73 3.03
N SER A 387 -5.98 -32.85 1.87
CA SER A 387 -4.88 -31.97 1.46
C SER A 387 -5.34 -30.54 1.26
N ARG A 388 -4.48 -29.60 1.64
CA ARG A 388 -4.73 -28.16 1.55
C ARG A 388 -3.56 -27.46 0.92
N ILE A 389 -3.83 -26.45 0.10
CA ILE A 389 -2.81 -25.57 -0.44
C ILE A 389 -2.74 -24.28 0.40
N LEU A 390 -1.56 -24.00 0.93
CA LEU A 390 -1.18 -22.74 1.54
C LEU A 390 -0.60 -21.85 0.45
N LEU A 391 -1.19 -20.68 0.24
CA LEU A 391 -0.75 -19.68 -0.73
C LEU A 391 -0.29 -18.43 -0.01
N HIS A 392 0.60 -17.66 -0.65
CA HIS A 392 1.10 -16.39 -0.13
C HIS A 392 1.70 -16.64 1.26
N CYS A 393 2.71 -17.51 1.29
CA CYS A 393 3.40 -17.89 2.52
C CYS A 393 4.27 -16.74 3.05
N ASN A 394 4.64 -15.80 2.18
CA ASN A 394 5.28 -14.54 2.57
C ASN A 394 4.29 -13.61 3.30
N ILE A 395 4.67 -13.12 4.48
CA ILE A 395 3.81 -12.28 5.34
C ILE A 395 3.40 -10.99 4.64
N LYS A 396 4.35 -10.24 4.06
CA LYS A 396 4.08 -8.97 3.38
C LYS A 396 3.15 -9.16 2.20
N GLU A 397 3.40 -10.17 1.37
CA GLU A 397 2.54 -10.49 0.23
C GLU A 397 1.11 -10.83 0.69
N ARG A 398 0.99 -11.63 1.76
CA ARG A 398 -0.29 -12.05 2.33
C ARG A 398 -1.10 -10.86 2.83
N VAL A 399 -0.49 -10.00 3.64
CA VAL A 399 -1.18 -8.83 4.21
C VAL A 399 -1.53 -7.83 3.12
N SER A 400 -0.63 -7.58 2.16
CA SER A 400 -0.88 -6.68 1.02
C SER A 400 -2.07 -7.13 0.17
N LYS A 401 -2.32 -8.44 0.06
CA LYS A 401 -3.49 -8.97 -0.66
C LYS A 401 -4.78 -8.86 0.15
N LEU A 402 -4.72 -8.98 1.47
CA LEU A 402 -5.88 -8.88 2.35
C LEU A 402 -6.32 -7.42 2.55
N ALA A 403 -5.35 -6.52 2.70
CA ALA A 403 -5.57 -5.11 2.99
C ALA A 403 -4.68 -4.21 2.09
N PRO A 404 -4.91 -4.18 0.76
CA PRO A 404 -4.11 -3.39 -0.19
C PRO A 404 -4.23 -1.87 0.00
N PHE A 405 -5.15 -1.43 0.86
CA PHE A 405 -5.38 -0.03 1.22
C PHE A 405 -4.53 0.44 2.40
N LEU A 406 -3.75 -0.45 3.04
CA LEU A 406 -2.80 -0.12 4.08
C LEU A 406 -1.39 -0.06 3.50
N GLY A 407 -0.62 0.97 3.89
CA GLY A 407 0.82 1.01 3.68
C GLY A 407 1.50 0.20 4.78
N LEU A 408 2.11 -0.93 4.42
CA LEU A 408 2.77 -1.80 5.39
C LEU A 408 4.16 -1.26 5.74
N ASP A 409 4.58 -1.48 6.97
CA ASP A 409 5.97 -1.31 7.36
C ASP A 409 6.86 -2.27 6.55
N SER A 410 8.10 -1.86 6.38
CA SER A 410 9.13 -2.64 5.72
C SER A 410 9.59 -3.84 6.54
N ASP A 411 9.25 -3.95 7.82
CA ASP A 411 9.84 -4.95 8.72
C ASP A 411 8.78 -5.69 9.58
N PRO A 412 8.40 -6.93 9.22
CA PRO A 412 7.51 -7.76 10.02
C PRO A 412 8.34 -8.51 11.07
N TYR A 413 7.91 -8.45 12.32
CA TYR A 413 8.69 -8.98 13.44
C TYR A 413 8.03 -10.18 14.11
N LEU A 414 8.88 -11.08 14.62
CA LEU A 414 8.45 -12.31 15.29
C LEU A 414 8.24 -12.09 16.80
N VAL A 415 7.10 -12.56 17.31
CA VAL A 415 6.81 -12.60 18.75
C VAL A 415 6.41 -14.00 19.20
N VAL A 416 6.98 -14.44 20.33
CA VAL A 416 6.68 -15.72 20.96
C VAL A 416 5.67 -15.50 22.08
N ALA A 417 4.47 -16.03 21.92
CA ALA A 417 3.44 -15.94 22.95
C ALA A 417 2.60 -17.22 22.99
N ASP A 418 2.05 -17.57 24.15
CA ASP A 418 1.16 -18.73 24.33
C ASP A 418 1.66 -20.04 23.70
N GLY A 419 2.97 -20.31 23.77
CA GLY A 419 3.55 -21.53 23.19
C GLY A 419 3.73 -21.52 21.66
N ARG A 420 3.45 -20.39 20.99
CA ARG A 420 3.35 -20.23 19.54
C ARG A 420 4.16 -19.04 19.04
N LEU A 421 4.35 -19.01 17.73
CA LEU A 421 5.01 -17.94 16.99
C LEU A 421 3.98 -17.07 16.27
N PHE A 422 4.04 -15.77 16.51
CA PHE A 422 3.20 -14.78 15.88
C PHE A 422 4.07 -13.84 15.05
N TRP A 423 3.61 -13.53 13.84
CA TRP A 423 4.17 -12.45 13.05
C TRP A 423 3.32 -11.21 13.23
N MET A 424 3.97 -10.09 13.56
CA MET A 424 3.35 -8.78 13.61
C MET A 424 3.93 -7.91 12.51
N ILE A 425 3.10 -7.05 11.94
CA ILE A 425 3.51 -6.08 10.94
C ILE A 425 2.71 -4.81 11.16
N ASP A 426 3.41 -3.71 11.33
CA ASP A 426 2.77 -2.42 11.48
C ASP A 426 2.24 -1.95 10.12
N ALA A 427 1.10 -1.27 10.15
CA ALA A 427 0.41 -0.84 8.96
C ALA A 427 -0.21 0.54 9.18
N TYR A 428 -0.06 1.40 8.19
CA TYR A 428 -0.42 2.79 8.25
C TYR A 428 -1.45 3.12 7.16
N THR A 429 -2.36 4.04 7.48
CA THR A 429 -3.17 4.69 6.45
C THR A 429 -2.47 5.99 6.07
N THR A 430 -2.26 6.19 4.78
CA THR A 430 -1.63 7.40 4.26
C THR A 430 -2.61 8.15 3.38
N SER A 431 -2.51 9.47 3.37
CA SER A 431 -3.32 10.31 2.50
C SER A 431 -2.48 11.46 1.98
N ARG A 432 -2.57 11.70 0.67
CA ARG A 432 -2.02 12.88 0.00
C ARG A 432 -2.96 14.08 0.03
N TYR A 433 -4.11 13.96 0.69
CA TYR A 433 -5.19 14.95 0.64
C TYR A 433 -5.24 15.87 1.87
N PHE A 434 -4.09 16.18 2.46
CA PHE A 434 -3.99 17.27 3.42
C PHE A 434 -3.78 18.61 2.68
N PRO A 435 -4.69 19.60 2.80
CA PRO A 435 -4.56 20.87 2.08
C PRO A 435 -3.26 21.61 2.41
N TYR A 436 -2.64 22.22 1.40
CA TYR A 436 -1.43 23.06 1.51
C TYR A 436 -0.15 22.37 2.02
N ALA A 437 -0.20 21.08 2.36
CA ALA A 437 0.93 20.39 2.97
C ALA A 437 1.64 19.46 1.99
N LYS A 438 2.97 19.41 2.11
CA LYS A 438 3.81 18.38 1.50
C LYS A 438 5.01 18.10 2.39
#